data_AF-A0A4V1Q1S3-F1
#
_entry.id   AF-A0A4V1Q1S3-F1
#
_cell.length_a   1.000
_cell.length_b   1.000
_cell.length_c   1.000
_cell.angle_alpha   90.00
_cell.angle_beta   90.00
_cell.angle_gamma   90.00
#
_symmetry.space_group_name_H-M   'P 1'
#
loop_
_entity.id
_entity.type
_entity.pdbx_description
1 polymer ?
#
loop_
_entity_poly.entity_id
_entity_poly.type
_entity_poly.pdbx_seq_one_letter_code
_entity_poly.pdbx_strand_id
1 'polypeptide(L)'
;MGQYYDHIPGFLIPWINAQKIFWVATAPLSESGHVNVSPKGFERTMNVVLDESEDGQQLEAGPDGDDDRLRKATSSHVWYEDLTGSGVETISHIRENGRITVLFTAFEGPPRIMRLFGTGKVYEFGTPEYDTLLPPEKRQPGSRAVIWVDVHKVGTSCGYSIPFFTYKSPRVRLHNFAINKEQQDFDYACQQSESSSVSDSSIVVVPEQGSTVLSHSTSSSSPSLPPDNQGLKNYWKLRNLKSQDGLPGLLFAYTSPKVLGDWRGRGISFKPDDETTGSKTPADARRDRGLVAIFASEKVVADVGKVLVGFGAGVLVTTVFARFWAK
;
A
#
# COMPACT_ATOMS: atom_id res chain seq x y z
N MET A 1 27.86 -15.93 -2.55
CA MET A 1 27.56 -15.72 -3.99
C MET A 1 26.05 -15.74 -4.15
N GLY A 2 25.47 -14.87 -4.98
CA GLY A 2 24.02 -14.92 -5.22
C GLY A 2 23.64 -16.19 -5.97
N GLN A 3 22.44 -16.72 -5.72
CA GLN A 3 21.90 -17.87 -6.46
C GLN A 3 20.71 -17.41 -7.30
N TYR A 4 20.50 -18.10 -8.42
CA TYR A 4 19.46 -17.77 -9.36
C TYR A 4 18.64 -19.01 -9.70
N TYR A 5 17.33 -18.84 -9.82
CA TYR A 5 16.37 -19.89 -10.15
C TYR A 5 15.42 -19.38 -11.23
N ASP A 6 14.83 -20.28 -12.00
CA ASP A 6 13.87 -19.91 -13.06
C ASP A 6 12.42 -19.87 -12.54
N HIS A 7 12.17 -20.47 -11.39
CA HIS A 7 10.91 -20.44 -10.64
C HIS A 7 11.19 -20.27 -9.14
N ILE A 8 10.15 -20.00 -8.34
CA ILE A 8 10.24 -19.93 -6.88
C ILE A 8 10.44 -21.36 -6.35
N PRO A 9 11.59 -21.66 -5.71
CA PRO A 9 11.81 -22.96 -5.10
C PRO A 9 10.89 -23.15 -3.89
N GLY A 10 10.33 -24.34 -3.72
CA GLY A 10 9.39 -24.66 -2.63
C GLY A 10 9.90 -24.32 -1.24
N PHE A 11 11.19 -24.55 -0.98
CA PHE A 11 11.81 -24.23 0.31
C PHE A 11 11.84 -22.72 0.64
N LEU A 12 11.60 -21.83 -0.33
CA LEU A 12 11.49 -20.38 -0.10
C LEU A 12 10.05 -19.93 0.17
N ILE A 13 9.04 -20.73 -0.20
CA ILE A 13 7.62 -20.35 -0.09
C ILE A 13 7.22 -20.06 1.37
N PRO A 14 7.54 -20.91 2.37
CA PRO A 14 7.24 -20.59 3.77
C PRO A 14 7.91 -19.29 4.22
N TRP A 15 9.13 -19.03 3.75
CA TRP A 15 9.85 -17.81 4.09
C TRP A 15 9.21 -16.56 3.47
N ILE A 16 8.73 -16.63 2.22
CA ILE A 16 7.97 -15.55 1.56
C ILE A 16 6.70 -15.24 2.36
N ASN A 17 5.92 -16.26 2.70
CA ASN A 17 4.65 -16.12 3.41
C ASN A 17 4.81 -15.55 4.83
N ALA A 18 6.00 -15.72 5.46
CA ALA A 18 6.31 -15.14 6.75
C ALA A 18 6.59 -13.62 6.69
N GLN A 19 6.95 -13.08 5.52
CA GLN A 19 7.34 -11.68 5.40
C GLN A 19 6.15 -10.74 5.63
N LYS A 20 6.35 -9.73 6.49
CA LYS A 20 5.33 -8.71 6.80
C LYS A 20 5.38 -7.48 5.88
N ILE A 21 6.48 -7.34 5.15
CA ILE A 21 6.76 -6.22 4.25
C ILE A 21 7.58 -6.74 3.05
N PHE A 22 7.30 -6.18 1.88
CA PHE A 22 8.06 -6.39 0.66
C PHE A 22 8.13 -5.08 -0.13
N TRP A 23 9.00 -5.01 -1.12
CA TRP A 23 9.17 -3.82 -1.96
C TRP A 23 8.84 -4.17 -3.40
N VAL A 24 8.16 -3.26 -4.07
CA VAL A 24 7.83 -3.38 -5.49
C VAL A 24 8.56 -2.29 -6.24
N ALA A 25 9.34 -2.68 -7.24
CA ALA A 25 10.01 -1.77 -8.16
C ALA A 25 9.41 -1.90 -9.56
N THR A 26 9.12 -0.76 -10.19
CA THR A 26 8.66 -0.65 -11.58
C THR A 26 9.26 0.59 -12.21
N ALA A 27 9.35 0.64 -13.54
CA ALA A 27 9.87 1.80 -14.26
C ALA A 27 9.08 2.04 -15.55
N PRO A 28 8.86 3.30 -15.95
CA PRO A 28 8.28 3.61 -17.24
C PRO A 28 9.29 3.32 -18.37
N LEU A 29 8.84 3.38 -19.62
CA LEU A 29 9.69 3.28 -20.80
C LEU A 29 10.46 4.57 -21.08
N SER A 30 9.87 5.72 -20.72
CA SER A 30 10.49 7.02 -20.92
C SER A 30 11.81 7.14 -20.16
N GLU A 31 12.85 7.61 -20.83
CA GLU A 31 14.16 7.90 -20.23
C GLU A 31 14.09 9.00 -19.16
N SER A 32 13.14 9.93 -19.30
CA SER A 32 12.90 11.00 -18.33
C SER A 32 11.86 10.64 -17.26
N GLY A 33 11.28 9.43 -17.34
CA GLY A 33 10.29 8.97 -16.39
C GLY A 33 10.91 8.52 -15.07
N HIS A 34 10.09 8.45 -14.03
CA HIS A 34 10.55 8.18 -12.68
C HIS A 34 10.46 6.69 -12.36
N VAL A 35 11.60 6.08 -12.00
CA VAL A 35 11.61 4.74 -11.42
C VAL A 35 10.86 4.77 -10.09
N ASN A 36 9.91 3.86 -9.93
CA ASN A 36 9.11 3.72 -8.72
C ASN A 36 9.64 2.58 -7.87
N VAL A 37 9.77 2.82 -6.57
CA VAL A 37 10.01 1.79 -5.55
C VAL A 37 9.08 2.04 -4.39
N SER A 38 8.20 1.09 -4.12
CA SER A 38 7.13 1.23 -3.12
C SER A 38 7.17 0.08 -2.12
N PRO A 39 7.29 0.33 -0.80
CA PRO A 39 7.04 -0.69 0.19
C PRO A 39 5.55 -1.07 0.18
N LYS A 40 5.28 -2.35 0.38
CA LYS A 40 3.97 -2.95 0.50
C LYS A 40 3.99 -3.84 1.74
N GLY A 41 2.88 -3.92 2.44
CA GLY A 41 2.78 -4.70 3.66
C GLY A 41 1.37 -4.63 4.21
N PHE A 42 1.20 -5.29 5.35
CA PHE A 42 -0.06 -5.74 5.96
C PHE A 42 -0.28 -7.23 5.71
N GLU A 43 -0.93 -7.88 6.66
CA GLU A 43 -1.07 -9.33 6.68
C GLU A 43 -1.89 -9.83 5.48
N ARG A 44 -1.49 -10.99 4.93
CA ARG A 44 -2.18 -11.67 3.83
C ARG A 44 -2.26 -10.89 2.50
N THR A 45 -1.44 -9.85 2.34
CA THR A 45 -1.40 -9.06 1.10
C THR A 45 -0.55 -9.70 0.00
N MET A 46 0.49 -10.47 0.32
CA MET A 46 1.31 -11.23 -0.65
C MET A 46 0.89 -12.70 -0.66
N ASN A 47 0.69 -13.28 -1.84
CA ASN A 47 0.23 -14.64 -2.04
C ASN A 47 1.06 -15.34 -3.12
N VAL A 48 1.55 -16.54 -2.80
CA VAL A 48 2.25 -17.42 -3.75
C VAL A 48 1.25 -18.40 -4.34
N VAL A 49 1.23 -18.55 -5.66
CA VAL A 49 0.36 -19.50 -6.36
C VAL A 49 1.19 -20.72 -6.70
N LEU A 50 0.87 -21.87 -6.11
CA LEU A 50 1.57 -23.11 -6.39
C LEU A 50 1.25 -23.58 -7.81
N ASP A 51 2.29 -24.03 -8.52
CA ASP A 51 2.10 -24.70 -9.81
C ASP A 51 1.41 -26.06 -9.54
N GLU A 52 0.52 -26.49 -10.44
CA GLU A 52 -0.12 -27.80 -10.32
C GLU A 52 0.94 -28.90 -10.35
N SER A 53 0.81 -29.90 -9.47
CA SER A 53 1.63 -31.11 -9.55
C SER A 53 1.26 -31.88 -10.83
N GLU A 54 2.23 -32.55 -11.46
CA GLU A 54 1.98 -33.41 -12.64
C GLU A 54 0.88 -34.47 -12.38
N ASP A 55 0.60 -34.79 -11.10
CA ASP A 55 -0.41 -35.75 -10.65
C ASP A 55 -1.79 -35.12 -10.34
N GLY A 56 -1.97 -33.80 -10.52
CA GLY A 56 -3.26 -33.11 -10.32
C GLY A 56 -3.76 -33.05 -8.88
N GLN A 57 -2.93 -33.42 -7.89
CA GLN A 57 -3.30 -33.30 -6.48
C GLN A 57 -3.00 -31.90 -5.95
N GLN A 58 -4.03 -31.25 -5.43
CA GLN A 58 -3.94 -29.98 -4.71
C GLN A 58 -3.12 -30.19 -3.42
N LEU A 59 -1.98 -29.51 -3.33
CA LEU A 59 -1.06 -29.62 -2.19
C LEU A 59 -1.55 -28.73 -1.04
N GLU A 60 -2.45 -29.25 -0.21
CA GLU A 60 -2.87 -28.58 1.04
C GLU A 60 -1.81 -28.76 2.13
N ALA A 61 -1.47 -27.69 2.84
CA ALA A 61 -0.46 -27.73 3.90
C ALA A 61 -0.94 -28.59 5.08
N GLY A 62 -0.12 -29.55 5.50
CA GLY A 62 -0.37 -30.35 6.71
C GLY A 62 -0.35 -29.53 8.01
N PRO A 63 -0.94 -30.04 9.10
CA PRO A 63 -1.16 -29.31 10.36
C PRO A 63 0.12 -28.86 11.09
N ASP A 64 1.27 -29.47 10.78
CA ASP A 64 2.53 -29.28 11.52
C ASP A 64 3.57 -28.41 10.79
N GLY A 65 3.27 -27.92 9.58
CA GLY A 65 4.12 -26.96 8.85
C GLY A 65 5.46 -27.50 8.30
N ASP A 66 5.87 -28.73 8.65
CA ASP A 66 7.04 -29.43 8.07
C ASP A 66 6.59 -30.46 7.02
N ASP A 67 5.96 -29.98 5.95
CA ASP A 67 5.51 -30.83 4.85
C ASP A 67 6.61 -30.96 3.78
N ASP A 68 7.16 -32.17 3.64
CA ASP A 68 8.12 -32.52 2.59
C ASP A 68 7.58 -32.28 1.17
N ARG A 69 6.24 -32.14 1.01
CA ARG A 69 5.58 -31.74 -0.24
C ARG A 69 5.74 -30.26 -0.57
N LEU A 70 5.73 -29.37 0.42
CA LEU A 70 6.01 -27.93 0.21
C LEU A 70 7.45 -27.71 -0.25
N ARG A 71 8.38 -28.58 0.15
CA ARG A 71 9.76 -28.55 -0.35
C ARG A 71 9.87 -28.91 -1.83
N LYS A 72 8.95 -29.74 -2.34
CA LYS A 72 8.88 -30.18 -3.75
C LYS A 72 8.05 -29.26 -4.63
N ALA A 73 7.16 -28.46 -4.05
CA ALA A 73 6.34 -27.50 -4.78
C ALA A 73 7.23 -26.46 -5.49
N THR A 74 6.81 -26.04 -6.68
CA THR A 74 7.36 -24.87 -7.36
C THR A 74 6.26 -23.85 -7.54
N SER A 75 6.65 -22.61 -7.79
CA SER A 75 5.71 -21.57 -8.16
C SER A 75 6.34 -20.65 -9.19
N SER A 76 5.59 -20.40 -10.26
CA SER A 76 5.96 -19.42 -11.29
C SER A 76 5.16 -18.12 -11.15
N HIS A 77 4.31 -18.02 -10.12
CA HIS A 77 3.34 -16.94 -10.00
C HIS A 77 3.17 -16.47 -8.57
N VAL A 78 3.15 -15.15 -8.39
CA VAL A 78 2.71 -14.51 -7.16
C VAL A 78 1.68 -13.46 -7.49
N TRP A 79 0.85 -13.11 -6.53
CA TRP A 79 0.05 -11.91 -6.62
C TRP A 79 0.01 -11.18 -5.29
N TYR A 80 -0.22 -9.88 -5.35
CA TYR A 80 -0.47 -9.12 -4.13
C TYR A 80 -1.67 -8.19 -4.27
N GLU A 81 -2.34 -7.97 -3.14
CA GLU A 81 -3.44 -7.03 -3.00
C GLU A 81 -2.90 -5.59 -2.96
N ASP A 82 -3.17 -4.80 -4.00
CA ASP A 82 -2.77 -3.39 -4.04
C ASP A 82 -3.83 -2.54 -3.34
N LEU A 83 -3.47 -2.05 -2.16
CA LEU A 83 -4.27 -1.11 -1.39
C LEU A 83 -4.16 0.31 -1.94
N THR A 84 -5.22 1.09 -1.75
CA THR A 84 -5.32 2.46 -2.23
C THR A 84 -4.24 3.34 -1.62
N GLY A 85 -3.50 4.03 -2.48
CA GLY A 85 -2.56 5.08 -2.07
C GLY A 85 -2.76 6.33 -2.92
N SER A 86 -2.00 7.38 -2.60
CA SER A 86 -2.02 8.63 -3.37
C SER A 86 -1.52 8.45 -4.81
N GLY A 87 -0.58 7.54 -5.04
CA GLY A 87 0.00 7.25 -6.36
C GLY A 87 -0.55 5.98 -7.02
N VAL A 88 -0.23 5.82 -8.31
CA VAL A 88 -0.66 4.69 -9.15
C VAL A 88 0.47 4.21 -10.09
N GLU A 89 1.72 4.53 -9.76
CA GLU A 89 2.92 4.26 -10.58
C GLU A 89 3.06 2.79 -10.97
N THR A 90 2.93 1.87 -10.01
CA THR A 90 3.06 0.43 -10.28
C THR A 90 2.07 -0.06 -11.32
N ILE A 91 0.78 0.28 -11.16
CA ILE A 91 -0.26 -0.08 -12.13
C ILE A 91 0.07 0.54 -13.49
N SER A 92 0.47 1.81 -13.53
CA SER A 92 0.72 2.53 -14.77
C SER A 92 1.92 1.97 -15.54
N HIS A 93 3.03 1.68 -14.86
CA HIS A 93 4.22 1.06 -15.47
C HIS A 93 3.95 -0.37 -15.95
N ILE A 94 3.18 -1.15 -15.18
CA ILE A 94 2.77 -2.50 -15.60
C ILE A 94 1.89 -2.42 -16.85
N ARG A 95 0.95 -1.48 -16.92
CA ARG A 95 0.11 -1.29 -18.11
C ARG A 95 0.91 -0.90 -19.34
N GLU A 96 1.94 -0.07 -19.17
CA GLU A 96 2.78 0.38 -20.27
C GLU A 96 3.71 -0.73 -20.78
N ASN A 97 4.41 -1.43 -19.87
CA ASN A 97 5.51 -2.33 -20.27
C ASN A 97 5.59 -3.63 -19.47
N GLY A 98 4.72 -3.84 -18.49
CA GLY A 98 4.63 -5.08 -17.72
C GLY A 98 5.77 -5.34 -16.73
N ARG A 99 6.90 -4.61 -16.76
CA ARG A 99 8.07 -4.99 -15.96
C ARG A 99 7.87 -4.70 -14.48
N ILE A 100 8.16 -5.69 -13.64
CA ILE A 100 8.09 -5.58 -12.19
C ILE A 100 9.19 -6.41 -11.51
N THR A 101 9.70 -5.90 -10.39
CA THR A 101 10.53 -6.67 -9.46
C THR A 101 9.94 -6.59 -8.05
N VAL A 102 9.77 -7.74 -7.41
CA VAL A 102 9.39 -7.83 -6.00
C VAL A 102 10.63 -8.19 -5.18
N LEU A 103 10.92 -7.42 -4.14
CA LEU A 103 12.06 -7.59 -3.26
C LEU A 103 11.60 -7.93 -1.84
N PHE A 104 12.18 -8.98 -1.28
CA PHE A 104 12.04 -9.37 0.12
C PHE A 104 13.38 -9.25 0.83
N THR A 105 13.32 -8.86 2.10
CA THR A 105 14.49 -8.64 2.95
C THR A 105 14.23 -9.26 4.31
N ALA A 106 15.12 -10.14 4.76
CA ALA A 106 15.06 -10.70 6.11
C ALA A 106 15.44 -9.62 7.13
N PHE A 107 14.55 -9.35 8.07
CA PHE A 107 14.82 -8.51 9.24
C PHE A 107 14.91 -9.31 10.54
N GLU A 108 14.73 -10.63 10.46
CA GLU A 108 14.83 -11.60 11.55
C GLU A 108 15.42 -12.90 11.01
N GLY A 109 15.99 -13.73 11.90
CA GLY A 109 16.59 -15.01 11.52
C GLY A 109 17.83 -14.88 10.64
N PRO A 110 18.18 -15.93 9.86
CA PRO A 110 19.33 -15.89 8.96
C PRO A 110 19.19 -14.81 7.89
N PRO A 111 20.26 -14.05 7.57
CA PRO A 111 20.18 -12.94 6.64
C PRO A 111 19.91 -13.45 5.22
N ARG A 112 18.97 -12.79 4.54
CA ARG A 112 18.53 -13.16 3.18
C ARG A 112 17.92 -11.96 2.48
N ILE A 113 18.27 -11.79 1.21
CA ILE A 113 17.58 -10.92 0.27
C ILE A 113 17.08 -11.79 -0.88
N MET A 114 15.85 -11.58 -1.34
CA MET A 114 15.29 -12.29 -2.50
C MET A 114 14.61 -11.32 -3.44
N ARG A 115 14.82 -11.49 -4.74
CA ARG A 115 14.16 -10.76 -5.81
C ARG A 115 13.37 -11.73 -6.68
N LEU A 116 12.12 -11.39 -6.95
CA LEU A 116 11.30 -12.00 -8.00
C LEU A 116 11.28 -11.03 -9.17
N PHE A 117 11.84 -11.45 -10.30
CA PHE A 117 11.78 -10.70 -11.55
C PHE A 117 10.67 -11.30 -12.42
N GLY A 118 9.79 -10.45 -12.92
CA GLY A 118 8.59 -10.92 -13.60
C GLY A 118 7.92 -9.87 -14.47
N THR A 119 6.82 -10.29 -15.07
CA THR A 119 5.88 -9.43 -15.78
C THR A 119 4.55 -9.38 -15.04
N GLY A 120 4.02 -8.18 -14.85
CA GLY A 120 2.81 -7.92 -14.12
C GLY A 120 1.55 -7.90 -14.98
N LYS A 121 0.41 -8.23 -14.37
CA LYS A 121 -0.94 -7.98 -14.87
C LYS A 121 -1.75 -7.28 -13.77
N VAL A 122 -2.69 -6.42 -14.17
CA VAL A 122 -3.52 -5.65 -13.24
C VAL A 122 -4.96 -6.11 -13.38
N TYR A 123 -5.50 -6.71 -12.33
CA TYR A 123 -6.92 -7.03 -12.22
C TYR A 123 -7.57 -6.03 -11.27
N GLU A 124 -8.35 -5.10 -11.82
CA GLU A 124 -8.95 -4.01 -11.05
C GLU A 124 -10.20 -4.46 -10.30
N PHE A 125 -10.51 -3.78 -9.20
CA PHE A 125 -11.75 -4.01 -8.45
C PHE A 125 -12.98 -4.03 -9.38
N GLY A 126 -13.79 -5.08 -9.27
CA GLY A 126 -14.99 -5.27 -10.10
C GLY A 126 -14.77 -6.04 -11.41
N THR A 127 -13.53 -6.45 -11.70
CA THR A 127 -13.24 -7.42 -12.77
C THR A 127 -13.42 -8.87 -12.27
N PRO A 128 -13.85 -9.83 -13.13
CA PRO A 128 -14.01 -11.23 -12.72
C PRO A 128 -12.74 -11.85 -12.13
N GLU A 129 -11.58 -11.51 -12.66
CA GLU A 129 -10.28 -12.00 -12.19
C GLU A 129 -9.97 -11.49 -10.78
N TYR A 130 -10.26 -10.21 -10.50
CA TYR A 130 -10.14 -9.66 -9.16
C TYR A 130 -11.07 -10.40 -8.18
N ASP A 131 -12.33 -10.61 -8.56
CA ASP A 131 -13.34 -11.21 -7.67
C ASP A 131 -13.04 -12.68 -7.35
N THR A 132 -12.44 -13.40 -8.30
CA THR A 132 -12.03 -14.80 -8.11
C THR A 132 -10.94 -14.92 -7.05
N LEU A 133 -9.99 -13.97 -7.03
CA LEU A 133 -8.85 -13.99 -6.11
C LEU A 133 -9.16 -13.31 -4.76
N LEU A 134 -9.90 -12.21 -4.79
CA LEU A 134 -10.24 -11.38 -3.64
C LEU A 134 -11.76 -11.14 -3.53
N PRO A 135 -12.52 -12.20 -3.18
CA PRO A 135 -13.93 -12.05 -2.88
C PRO A 135 -14.14 -11.17 -1.63
N PRO A 136 -15.36 -10.61 -1.42
CA PRO A 136 -15.63 -9.58 -0.39
C PRO A 136 -15.23 -9.95 1.05
N GLU A 137 -15.22 -11.24 1.38
CA GLU A 137 -14.85 -11.78 2.69
C GLU A 137 -13.34 -11.88 2.92
N LYS A 138 -12.53 -11.89 1.85
CA LYS A 138 -11.06 -11.95 1.92
C LYS A 138 -10.39 -10.59 1.70
N ARG A 139 -11.02 -9.75 0.87
CA ARG A 139 -10.57 -8.41 0.52
C ARG A 139 -10.26 -7.56 1.77
N GLN A 140 -9.23 -6.73 1.70
CA GLN A 140 -8.94 -5.71 2.70
C GLN A 140 -9.60 -4.35 2.35
N PRO A 141 -9.94 -3.52 3.36
CA PRO A 141 -10.34 -2.15 3.12
C PRO A 141 -9.34 -1.37 2.27
N GLY A 142 -9.84 -0.68 1.26
CA GLY A 142 -9.02 0.13 0.37
C GLY A 142 -8.41 -0.64 -0.79
N SER A 143 -8.64 -1.94 -0.92
CA SER A 143 -8.14 -2.69 -2.07
C SER A 143 -8.67 -2.12 -3.38
N ARG A 144 -7.80 -1.96 -4.38
CA ARG A 144 -8.18 -1.37 -5.69
C ARG A 144 -7.83 -2.26 -6.86
N ALA A 145 -6.86 -3.15 -6.69
CA ALA A 145 -6.47 -4.12 -7.70
C ALA A 145 -5.76 -5.32 -7.08
N VAL A 146 -5.77 -6.44 -7.79
CA VAL A 146 -4.77 -7.50 -7.66
C VAL A 146 -3.67 -7.22 -8.67
N ILE A 147 -2.42 -7.27 -8.20
CA ILE A 147 -1.25 -7.25 -9.08
C ILE A 147 -0.73 -8.67 -9.17
N TRP A 148 -1.01 -9.31 -10.30
CA TRP A 148 -0.51 -10.63 -10.64
C TRP A 148 0.88 -10.51 -11.24
N VAL A 149 1.80 -11.41 -10.91
CA VAL A 149 3.18 -11.40 -11.40
C VAL A 149 3.55 -12.79 -11.90
N ASP A 150 3.82 -12.87 -13.20
CA ASP A 150 4.44 -14.03 -13.84
C ASP A 150 5.96 -13.94 -13.62
N VAL A 151 6.48 -14.81 -12.74
CA VAL A 151 7.90 -14.82 -12.34
C VAL A 151 8.70 -15.65 -13.33
N HIS A 152 9.70 -15.03 -13.97
CA HIS A 152 10.62 -15.72 -14.88
C HIS A 152 12.03 -15.86 -14.31
N LYS A 153 12.32 -15.20 -13.18
CA LYS A 153 13.60 -15.35 -12.50
C LYS A 153 13.49 -15.04 -11.01
N VAL A 154 14.18 -15.82 -10.20
CA VAL A 154 14.39 -15.56 -8.78
C VAL A 154 15.87 -15.37 -8.53
N GLY A 155 16.24 -14.33 -7.76
CA GLY A 155 17.61 -14.08 -7.35
C GLY A 155 17.72 -13.96 -5.83
N THR A 156 18.58 -14.75 -5.19
CA THR A 156 18.85 -14.67 -3.75
C THR A 156 20.25 -14.13 -3.47
N SER A 157 20.41 -13.39 -2.37
CA SER A 157 21.72 -12.95 -1.87
C SER A 157 21.78 -12.90 -0.35
N CYS A 158 22.99 -12.85 0.21
CA CYS A 158 23.25 -13.11 1.63
C CYS A 158 22.78 -12.02 2.60
N GLY A 159 22.68 -10.76 2.18
CA GLY A 159 22.16 -9.68 3.04
C GLY A 159 22.93 -9.41 4.35
N TYR A 160 24.23 -9.74 4.45
CA TYR A 160 24.99 -9.68 5.71
C TYR A 160 25.08 -8.30 6.39
N SER A 161 24.83 -7.22 5.64
CA SER A 161 24.80 -5.86 6.17
C SER A 161 23.40 -5.39 6.60
N ILE A 162 22.36 -6.19 6.38
CA ILE A 162 20.98 -5.84 6.72
C ILE A 162 20.79 -6.03 8.23
N PRO A 163 20.35 -4.98 8.97
CA PRO A 163 20.18 -5.08 10.41
C PRO A 163 18.88 -5.82 10.78
N PHE A 164 18.84 -6.31 12.02
CA PHE A 164 17.64 -6.87 12.62
C PHE A 164 16.61 -5.78 12.94
N PHE A 165 15.33 -6.10 12.77
CA PHE A 165 14.20 -5.31 13.28
C PHE A 165 13.20 -6.22 13.98
N THR A 166 12.56 -5.69 15.03
CA THR A 166 11.46 -6.37 15.71
C THR A 166 10.14 -5.82 15.19
N TYR A 167 9.27 -6.71 14.70
CA TYR A 167 7.90 -6.35 14.35
C TYR A 167 7.08 -6.03 15.60
N LYS A 168 6.45 -4.84 15.65
CA LYS A 168 5.56 -4.43 16.76
C LYS A 168 4.11 -4.78 16.45
N SER A 169 3.56 -4.20 15.37
CA SER A 169 2.15 -4.27 14.99
C SER A 169 1.96 -3.67 13.59
N PRO A 170 0.83 -3.93 12.90
CA PRO A 170 0.53 -3.27 11.64
C PRO A 170 0.18 -1.78 11.86
N ARG A 171 0.43 -0.94 10.85
CA ARG A 171 -0.11 0.42 10.78
C ARG A 171 -1.50 0.37 10.16
N VAL A 172 -2.49 0.97 10.83
CA VAL A 172 -3.90 0.85 10.45
C VAL A 172 -4.50 2.14 9.91
N ARG A 173 -3.74 3.24 9.91
CA ARG A 173 -4.18 4.51 9.34
C ARG A 173 -4.73 4.41 7.92
N LEU A 174 -4.08 3.62 7.05
CA LEU A 174 -4.57 3.44 5.68
C LEU A 174 -5.92 2.70 5.64
N HIS A 175 -6.06 1.64 6.45
CA HIS A 175 -7.30 0.88 6.57
C HIS A 175 -8.43 1.75 7.13
N ASN A 176 -8.16 2.54 8.17
CA ASN A 176 -9.13 3.48 8.75
C ASN A 176 -9.57 4.56 7.74
N PHE A 177 -8.63 5.10 6.97
CA PHE A 177 -8.96 6.01 5.87
C PHE A 177 -9.90 5.34 4.85
N ALA A 178 -9.55 4.12 4.43
CA ALA A 178 -10.32 3.38 3.44
C ALA A 178 -11.72 2.99 3.96
N ILE A 179 -11.83 2.48 5.18
CA ILE A 179 -13.12 2.13 5.82
C ILE A 179 -14.08 3.32 5.80
N ASN A 180 -13.60 4.51 6.19
CA ASN A 180 -14.44 5.70 6.20
C ASN A 180 -14.88 6.12 4.79
N LYS A 181 -14.01 5.95 3.78
CA LYS A 181 -14.33 6.25 2.39
C LYS A 181 -15.27 5.24 1.77
N GLU A 182 -15.09 3.94 2.02
CA GLU A 182 -15.99 2.90 1.54
C GLU A 182 -17.37 3.00 2.19
N GLN A 183 -17.45 3.34 3.48
CA GLN A 183 -18.73 3.59 4.14
C GLN A 183 -19.53 4.71 3.45
N GLN A 184 -18.86 5.77 2.98
CA GLN A 184 -19.52 6.84 2.22
C GLN A 184 -20.08 6.35 0.89
N ASP A 185 -19.36 5.45 0.19
CA ASP A 185 -19.86 4.82 -1.03
C ASP A 185 -21.07 3.91 -0.72
N PHE A 186 -21.03 3.17 0.39
CA PHE A 186 -22.11 2.29 0.83
C PHE A 186 -23.38 3.07 1.21
N ASP A 187 -23.26 4.06 2.12
CA ASP A 187 -24.39 4.85 2.60
C ASP A 187 -25.11 5.56 1.44
N TYR A 188 -24.34 6.07 0.46
CA TYR A 188 -24.88 6.68 -0.75
C TYR A 188 -25.63 5.67 -1.62
N ALA A 189 -25.10 4.46 -1.81
CA ALA A 189 -25.77 3.41 -2.56
C ALA A 189 -27.12 3.01 -1.93
N CYS A 190 -27.18 2.91 -0.60
CA CYS A 190 -28.44 2.64 0.12
C CYS A 190 -29.48 3.75 -0.13
N GLN A 191 -29.09 5.03 -0.02
CA GLN A 191 -29.99 6.16 -0.27
C GLN A 191 -30.54 6.19 -1.72
N GLN A 192 -29.72 5.81 -2.70
CA GLN A 192 -30.15 5.70 -4.10
C GLN A 192 -31.16 4.56 -4.30
N SER A 193 -30.98 3.42 -3.60
CA SER A 193 -31.92 2.30 -3.67
C SER A 193 -33.28 2.65 -3.03
N GLU A 194 -33.26 3.34 -1.88
CA GLU A 194 -34.48 3.79 -1.20
C GLU A 194 -35.25 4.82 -2.03
N SER A 195 -34.57 5.82 -2.59
CA SER A 195 -35.22 6.84 -3.43
C SER A 195 -35.80 6.27 -4.73
N SER A 196 -35.21 5.22 -5.29
CA SER A 196 -35.75 4.50 -6.45
C SER A 196 -37.01 3.70 -6.08
N SER A 197 -37.04 3.11 -4.87
CA SER A 197 -38.17 2.27 -4.38
C SER A 197 -39.46 3.04 -4.05
N VAL A 198 -39.39 4.36 -3.84
CA VAL A 198 -40.59 5.19 -3.59
C VAL A 198 -41.39 5.45 -4.88
N SER A 199 -40.83 5.13 -6.05
CA SER A 199 -41.51 5.28 -7.35
C SER A 199 -42.15 4.00 -7.89
N ASP A 200 -41.89 2.84 -7.28
CA ASP A 200 -42.51 1.56 -7.68
C ASP A 200 -42.65 0.66 -6.44
N SER A 201 -43.87 0.54 -5.93
CA SER A 201 -44.15 -0.16 -4.68
C SER A 201 -44.07 -1.69 -4.86
N SER A 202 -42.86 -2.28 -4.74
CA SER A 202 -42.66 -3.62 -4.19
C SER A 202 -41.17 -3.97 -3.99
N ILE A 203 -40.87 -4.49 -2.78
CA ILE A 203 -39.62 -5.14 -2.32
C ILE A 203 -38.46 -4.19 -1.96
N VAL A 204 -38.24 -4.04 -0.65
CA VAL A 204 -36.98 -3.55 -0.07
C VAL A 204 -35.92 -4.66 -0.20
N VAL A 205 -35.00 -4.51 -1.16
CA VAL A 205 -33.77 -5.33 -1.19
C VAL A 205 -32.66 -4.51 -0.54
N VAL A 206 -32.27 -4.88 0.69
CA VAL A 206 -30.99 -4.44 1.25
C VAL A 206 -29.90 -4.97 0.32
N PRO A 207 -28.99 -4.13 -0.22
CA PRO A 207 -27.95 -4.62 -1.12
C PRO A 207 -26.99 -5.55 -0.34
N GLU A 208 -27.19 -6.86 -0.49
CA GLU A 208 -26.22 -7.84 -0.05
C GLU A 208 -24.91 -7.66 -0.84
N GLN A 209 -23.80 -7.67 -0.11
CA GLN A 209 -22.47 -7.56 -0.70
C GLN A 209 -22.25 -8.72 -1.68
N GLY A 210 -22.11 -8.40 -2.97
CA GLY A 210 -21.66 -9.35 -3.98
C GLY A 210 -22.73 -10.11 -4.77
N SER A 211 -24.02 -9.73 -4.70
CA SER A 211 -25.02 -10.38 -5.53
C SER A 211 -25.02 -9.84 -6.98
N THR A 212 -24.76 -10.73 -7.93
CA THR A 212 -24.89 -10.49 -9.37
C THR A 212 -26.37 -10.25 -9.69
N VAL A 213 -26.74 -9.04 -10.10
CA VAL A 213 -28.13 -8.73 -10.47
C VAL A 213 -28.49 -9.52 -11.73
N LEU A 214 -29.49 -10.40 -11.62
CA LEU A 214 -30.05 -11.16 -12.73
C LEU A 214 -30.59 -10.20 -13.81
N SER A 215 -30.31 -10.57 -15.06
CA SER A 215 -30.59 -9.83 -16.29
C SER A 215 -32.03 -9.35 -16.40
N HIS A 216 -32.22 -8.03 -16.34
CA HIS A 216 -33.27 -7.33 -17.08
C HIS A 216 -32.59 -6.20 -17.87
N SER A 217 -32.94 -6.11 -19.15
CA SER A 217 -32.42 -5.09 -20.08
C SER A 217 -32.80 -3.70 -19.59
N THR A 218 -31.86 -2.98 -18.99
CA THR A 218 -32.00 -1.57 -18.64
C THR A 218 -30.75 -0.82 -19.09
N SER A 219 -30.98 0.38 -19.65
CA SER A 219 -29.96 1.26 -20.20
C SER A 219 -28.78 1.46 -19.24
N SER A 220 -27.56 1.29 -19.76
CA SER A 220 -26.29 1.32 -19.04
C SER A 220 -25.91 2.70 -18.50
N SER A 221 -26.62 3.22 -17.50
CA SER A 221 -26.10 4.34 -16.70
C SER A 221 -25.20 3.75 -15.60
N SER A 222 -23.91 4.09 -15.64
CA SER A 222 -23.00 3.83 -14.52
C SER A 222 -23.62 4.36 -13.23
N PRO A 223 -23.50 3.64 -12.10
CA PRO A 223 -24.07 4.12 -10.85
C PRO A 223 -23.50 5.50 -10.52
N SER A 224 -24.36 6.40 -10.06
CA SER A 224 -23.94 7.72 -9.61
C SER A 224 -22.95 7.54 -8.45
N LEU A 225 -21.89 8.34 -8.46
CA LEU A 225 -20.94 8.38 -7.35
C LEU A 225 -21.43 9.42 -6.32
N PRO A 226 -21.09 9.26 -5.03
CA PRO A 226 -21.42 10.27 -4.03
C PRO A 226 -20.86 11.66 -4.42
N PRO A 227 -21.49 12.77 -4.00
CA PRO A 227 -21.02 14.11 -4.32
C PRO A 227 -19.69 14.46 -3.63
N ASP A 228 -19.00 15.49 -4.12
CA ASP A 228 -17.92 16.23 -3.43
C ASP A 228 -16.78 15.41 -2.81
N ASN A 229 -15.94 14.75 -3.62
CA ASN A 229 -14.72 14.02 -3.17
C ASN A 229 -14.97 12.95 -2.07
N GLN A 230 -16.24 12.64 -1.76
CA GLN A 230 -16.64 11.58 -0.84
C GLN A 230 -16.55 10.24 -1.56
N GLY A 231 -16.38 9.16 -0.81
CA GLY A 231 -16.26 7.83 -1.41
C GLY A 231 -14.84 7.49 -1.88
N LEU A 232 -14.52 6.20 -1.85
CA LEU A 232 -13.24 5.68 -2.31
C LEU A 232 -13.16 5.68 -3.84
N LYS A 233 -14.28 5.41 -4.53
CA LYS A 233 -14.31 5.44 -6.01
C LYS A 233 -14.02 6.83 -6.58
N ASN A 234 -14.58 7.88 -5.98
CA ASN A 234 -14.20 9.25 -6.38
C ASN A 234 -12.74 9.55 -6.06
N TYR A 235 -12.21 9.08 -4.93
CA TYR A 235 -10.79 9.23 -4.63
C TYR A 235 -9.93 8.63 -5.74
N TRP A 236 -10.25 7.42 -6.21
CA TRP A 236 -9.58 6.80 -7.35
C TRP A 236 -9.69 7.63 -8.63
N LYS A 237 -10.90 8.11 -8.96
CA LYS A 237 -11.13 8.96 -10.12
C LYS A 237 -10.32 10.26 -10.09
N LEU A 238 -10.05 10.79 -8.89
CA LEU A 238 -9.32 12.05 -8.74
C LEU A 238 -7.80 11.87 -8.65
N ARG A 239 -7.34 10.75 -8.07
CA ARG A 239 -5.93 10.57 -7.67
C ARG A 239 -5.22 9.43 -8.38
N ASN A 240 -5.94 8.48 -8.98
CA ASN A 240 -5.34 7.23 -9.47
C ASN A 240 -5.65 6.95 -10.94
N LEU A 241 -6.22 7.90 -11.69
CA LEU A 241 -6.37 7.75 -13.14
C LEU A 241 -5.06 7.89 -13.91
N LYS A 242 -4.07 8.59 -13.34
CA LYS A 242 -2.78 8.82 -13.97
C LYS A 242 -1.64 8.78 -12.96
N SER A 243 -0.50 8.29 -13.41
CA SER A 243 0.77 8.37 -12.70
C SER A 243 1.28 9.81 -12.63
N GLN A 244 2.33 10.04 -11.84
CA GLN A 244 3.05 11.33 -11.79
C GLN A 244 3.57 11.74 -13.17
N ASP A 245 3.99 10.77 -13.99
CA ASP A 245 4.46 10.96 -15.35
C ASP A 245 3.32 11.01 -16.39
N GLY A 246 2.07 11.00 -15.94
CA GLY A 246 0.89 11.12 -16.79
C GLY A 246 0.46 9.82 -17.48
N LEU A 247 1.08 8.68 -17.16
CA LEU A 247 0.73 7.38 -17.71
C LEU A 247 -0.63 6.90 -17.17
N PRO A 248 -1.45 6.16 -17.95
CA PRO A 248 -2.75 5.67 -17.50
C PRO A 248 -2.65 4.72 -16.30
N GLY A 249 -3.42 5.02 -15.24
CA GLY A 249 -3.53 4.22 -14.02
C GLY A 249 -4.74 3.30 -14.02
N LEU A 250 -5.68 3.53 -13.08
CA LEU A 250 -6.94 2.80 -12.99
C LEU A 250 -7.86 3.14 -14.17
N LEU A 251 -8.48 2.12 -14.75
CA LEU A 251 -9.37 2.23 -15.91
C LEU A 251 -10.83 1.92 -15.56
N PHE A 252 -11.08 1.01 -14.64
CA PHE A 252 -12.40 0.42 -14.40
C PHE A 252 -12.86 0.44 -12.93
N ALA A 253 -11.94 0.39 -11.97
CA ALA A 253 -12.27 0.24 -10.55
C ALA A 253 -13.24 1.32 -10.03
N TYR A 254 -13.04 2.57 -10.47
CA TYR A 254 -13.83 3.73 -10.06
C TYR A 254 -15.22 3.79 -10.70
N THR A 255 -15.44 3.05 -11.80
CA THR A 255 -16.74 2.94 -12.50
C THR A 255 -17.45 1.62 -12.22
N SER A 256 -16.82 0.70 -11.48
CA SER A 256 -17.40 -0.60 -11.14
C SER A 256 -18.78 -0.41 -10.49
N PRO A 257 -19.80 -1.18 -10.88
CA PRO A 257 -21.12 -1.09 -10.27
C PRO A 257 -21.18 -1.69 -8.86
N LYS A 258 -20.16 -2.46 -8.46
CA LYS A 258 -20.12 -3.13 -7.16
C LYS A 258 -20.02 -2.12 -6.02
N VAL A 259 -20.87 -2.27 -5.01
CA VAL A 259 -20.83 -1.42 -3.80
C VAL A 259 -19.60 -1.80 -2.97
N LEU A 260 -18.87 -0.79 -2.50
CA LEU A 260 -17.74 -0.98 -1.59
C LEU A 260 -18.23 -1.02 -0.15
N GLY A 261 -17.87 -2.11 0.54
CA GLY A 261 -17.87 -2.34 1.98
C GLY A 261 -18.88 -1.61 2.89
N ASP A 262 -19.70 -2.40 3.57
CA ASP A 262 -20.15 -2.13 4.95
C ASP A 262 -19.19 -2.81 5.93
N TRP A 263 -18.11 -2.13 6.28
CA TRP A 263 -17.12 -2.65 7.25
C TRP A 263 -17.62 -2.54 8.68
N ARG A 264 -18.41 -1.51 8.97
CA ARG A 264 -18.90 -1.21 10.32
C ARG A 264 -20.01 -2.17 10.74
N GLY A 265 -20.93 -2.52 9.84
CA GLY A 265 -21.94 -3.55 10.07
C GLY A 265 -21.33 -4.94 10.23
N ARG A 266 -20.15 -5.20 9.65
CA ARG A 266 -19.34 -6.41 9.93
C ARG A 266 -18.57 -6.38 11.25
N GLY A 267 -18.71 -5.30 12.05
CA GLY A 267 -17.97 -5.13 13.30
C GLY A 267 -16.47 -4.92 13.13
N ILE A 268 -16.00 -4.68 11.90
CA ILE A 268 -14.58 -4.47 11.61
C ILE A 268 -14.28 -3.00 11.83
N SER A 269 -13.63 -2.72 12.96
CA SER A 269 -13.08 -1.41 13.29
C SER A 269 -11.66 -1.59 13.81
N PHE A 270 -10.71 -0.85 13.23
CA PHE A 270 -9.35 -0.83 13.75
C PHE A 270 -9.24 0.31 14.76
N LYS A 271 -8.76 -0.01 15.97
CA LYS A 271 -8.39 1.04 16.93
C LYS A 271 -7.36 1.95 16.26
N PRO A 272 -7.44 3.28 16.43
CA PRO A 272 -6.42 4.20 15.94
C PRO A 272 -5.03 3.70 16.37
N ASP A 273 -4.09 3.65 15.43
CA ASP A 273 -2.70 3.37 15.77
C ASP A 273 -2.15 4.48 16.66
N ASP A 274 -1.31 4.09 17.62
CA ASP A 274 -0.57 5.04 18.46
C ASP A 274 0.52 5.72 17.62
N GLU A 275 0.15 6.56 16.65
CA GLU A 275 1.12 7.48 16.02
C GLU A 275 1.80 8.37 17.09
N THR A 276 1.28 8.39 18.32
CA THR A 276 1.85 8.96 19.54
C THR A 276 2.63 7.94 20.40
N THR A 277 3.49 7.09 19.84
CA THR A 277 4.62 6.60 20.65
C THR A 277 5.59 7.75 20.91
N GLY A 278 5.36 8.53 21.97
CA GLY A 278 6.43 9.15 22.78
C GLY A 278 7.32 10.23 22.17
N SER A 279 6.99 10.85 21.03
CA SER A 279 7.76 11.99 20.51
C SER A 279 6.82 13.16 20.18
N LYS A 280 6.36 13.88 21.22
CA LYS A 280 6.08 15.30 21.03
C LYS A 280 7.44 15.95 20.81
N THR A 281 7.73 16.44 19.62
CA THR A 281 8.89 17.32 19.49
C THR A 281 8.61 18.59 20.31
N PRO A 282 9.63 19.30 20.82
CA PRO A 282 9.42 20.56 21.54
C PRO A 282 8.60 21.60 20.72
N ALA A 283 8.57 21.44 19.39
CA ALA A 283 7.76 22.26 18.49
C ALA A 283 6.25 21.98 18.60
N ASP A 284 5.86 20.73 18.85
CA ASP A 284 4.44 20.33 18.95
C ASP A 284 3.82 20.79 20.27
N ALA A 285 4.61 20.83 21.35
CA ALA A 285 4.17 21.35 22.65
C ALA A 285 3.88 22.87 22.65
N ARG A 286 4.38 23.62 21.64
CA ARG A 286 4.11 25.07 21.51
C ARG A 286 2.82 25.38 20.73
N ARG A 287 2.31 24.46 19.91
CA ARG A 287 1.08 24.68 19.14
C ARG A 287 -0.19 24.56 19.98
N ASP A 288 -0.15 23.79 21.08
CA ASP A 288 -1.30 23.57 21.97
C ASP A 288 -1.52 24.68 23.03
N ARG A 289 -0.71 25.75 23.02
CA ARG A 289 -0.93 26.93 23.88
C ARG A 289 -1.11 28.17 23.02
N GLY A 290 -2.30 28.31 22.44
CA GLY A 290 -2.76 29.59 21.91
C GLY A 290 -2.99 30.60 23.05
N LEU A 291 -2.46 31.81 22.85
CA LEU A 291 -2.73 33.08 23.55
C LEU A 291 -2.92 33.02 25.07
N VAL A 292 -1.90 33.45 25.83
CA VAL A 292 -1.94 34.48 26.89
C VAL A 292 -0.57 34.50 27.60
N ALA A 293 -0.14 35.71 27.96
CA ALA A 293 1.02 36.08 28.79
C ALA A 293 2.39 36.16 28.10
N ILE A 294 2.62 37.32 27.45
CA ILE A 294 3.94 37.94 27.41
C ILE A 294 4.25 38.39 28.85
N PHE A 295 5.11 37.66 29.56
CA PHE A 295 5.90 38.24 30.65
C PHE A 295 7.33 37.71 30.56
N ALA A 296 8.23 38.68 30.55
CA ALA A 296 9.67 38.51 30.41
C ALA A 296 10.25 37.60 31.49
N SER A 297 11.20 36.76 31.07
CA SER A 297 12.12 36.05 31.96
C SER A 297 13.53 36.48 31.59
N GLU A 298 14.18 37.21 32.50
CA GLU A 298 15.52 37.83 32.38
C GLU A 298 16.66 36.84 32.03
N LYS A 299 16.40 35.53 32.02
CA LYS A 299 17.43 34.53 31.71
C LYS A 299 17.77 34.38 30.23
N VAL A 300 16.86 34.74 29.32
CA VAL A 300 17.09 34.53 27.86
C VAL A 300 18.01 35.60 27.27
N VAL A 301 18.08 36.80 27.87
CA VAL A 301 18.93 37.91 27.39
C VAL A 301 20.42 37.64 27.66
N ALA A 302 20.75 36.88 28.72
CA ALA A 302 22.14 36.62 29.11
C ALA A 302 22.88 35.63 28.18
N ASP A 303 22.17 34.69 27.54
CA ASP A 303 22.79 33.67 26.70
C ASP A 303 22.90 34.08 25.23
N VAL A 304 21.99 34.93 24.73
CA VAL A 304 22.12 35.53 23.39
C VAL A 304 23.30 36.51 23.32
N GLY A 305 23.59 37.22 24.41
CA GLY A 305 24.77 38.11 24.51
C GLY A 305 26.11 37.37 24.40
N LYS A 306 26.21 36.13 24.89
CA LYS A 306 27.46 35.34 24.85
C LYS A 306 27.76 34.76 23.47
N VAL A 307 26.71 34.41 22.71
CA VAL A 307 26.86 33.85 21.36
C VAL A 307 27.27 34.93 20.35
N LEU A 308 26.78 36.16 20.49
CA LEU A 308 27.15 37.29 19.62
C LEU A 308 28.60 37.78 19.83
N VAL A 309 29.10 37.76 21.07
CA VAL A 309 30.51 38.10 21.37
C VAL A 309 31.48 37.05 20.81
N GLY A 310 31.10 35.77 20.83
CA GLY A 310 31.90 34.68 20.24
C GLY A 310 32.02 34.76 18.71
N PHE A 311 30.94 35.14 18.01
CA PHE A 311 30.95 35.28 16.56
C PHE A 311 31.72 36.53 16.08
N GLY A 312 31.63 37.64 16.82
CA GLY A 312 32.38 38.87 16.50
C GLY A 312 33.90 38.73 16.66
N ALA A 313 34.37 38.00 17.68
CA ALA A 313 35.79 37.77 17.89
C ALA A 313 36.42 36.85 16.82
N GLY A 314 35.70 35.82 16.36
CA GLY A 314 36.19 34.89 15.33
C GLY A 314 36.37 35.55 13.96
N VAL A 315 35.48 36.47 13.58
CA VAL A 315 35.59 37.21 12.30
C VAL A 315 36.74 38.21 12.33
N LEU A 316 37.03 38.84 13.47
CA LEU A 316 38.15 39.78 13.61
C LEU A 316 39.53 39.08 13.52
N VAL A 317 39.67 37.91 14.15
CA VAL A 317 40.93 37.12 14.12
C VAL A 317 41.24 36.60 12.71
N THR A 318 40.21 36.17 11.98
CA THR A 318 40.37 35.66 10.60
C THR A 318 40.74 36.79 9.62
N THR A 319 40.21 38.00 9.82
CA THR A 319 40.50 39.15 8.96
C THR A 319 41.91 39.74 9.19
N VAL A 320 42.43 39.65 10.42
CA VAL A 320 43.81 40.07 10.75
C VAL A 320 44.84 39.06 10.26
N PHE A 321 44.56 37.76 10.34
CA PHE A 321 45.46 36.72 9.81
C PHE A 321 45.56 36.74 8.28
N ALA A 322 44.45 37.00 7.56
CA ALA A 322 44.45 37.10 6.10
C ALA A 322 45.25 38.31 5.57
N ARG A 323 45.41 39.38 6.37
CA ARG A 323 46.16 40.59 5.98
C ARG A 323 47.68 40.50 6.20
N PHE A 324 48.15 39.56 7.04
CA PHE A 324 49.58 39.38 7.29
C PHE A 324 50.27 38.38 6.33
N TRP A 325 49.50 37.65 5.52
CA TRP A 325 50.01 36.67 4.56
C TRP A 325 50.00 37.13 3.10
N ALA A 326 49.60 38.38 2.84
CA ALA A 326 49.49 38.96 1.49
C ALA A 326 50.49 40.12 1.25
N LYS A 327 51.72 40.00 1.77
CA LYS A 327 52.87 40.84 1.38
C LYS A 327 54.07 39.97 1.05
#